data_AF-A0A1B6J440-F1
#
_entry.id   AF-A0A1B6J440-F1
#
_cell.length_a   1.000
_cell.length_b   1.000
_cell.length_c   1.000
_cell.angle_alpha   90.00
_cell.angle_beta   90.00
_cell.angle_gamma   90.00
#
_symmetry.space_group_name_H-M   'P 1'
#
loop_
_entity.id
_entity.type
_entity.pdbx_description
1 polymer ?
#
loop_
_entity_poly.entity_id
_entity_poly.type
_entity_poly.pdbx_seq_one_letter_code
_entity_poly.pdbx_strand_id
1 'polypeptide(L)'
;HLRDEPNVLFLKYEEMKKDHRSSVFKIAKFLDKELTEEQVTQLIDHASFNKMRENPSVNLEPILEQMHGPGHVVKEEIKFIRKGQVGDWRNHMSEEMSFRFDKWTDE
;
A
#
# COMPACT_ATOMS: atom_id res chain seq x y z
N HIS A 1 -19.89 12.00 -7.40
CA HIS A 1 -19.80 12.12 -8.87
C HIS A 1 -18.51 11.51 -9.42
N LEU A 2 -17.33 11.74 -8.82
CA LEU A 2 -16.07 11.18 -9.35
C LEU A 2 -15.98 9.64 -9.34
N ARG A 3 -16.71 8.96 -8.44
CA ARG A 3 -16.69 7.48 -8.32
C ARG A 3 -17.26 6.73 -9.50
N ASP A 4 -18.11 7.38 -10.27
CA ASP A 4 -18.82 6.77 -11.39
C ASP A 4 -18.21 7.20 -12.73
N GLU A 5 -17.09 7.94 -12.71
CA GLU A 5 -16.38 8.36 -13.92
C GLU A 5 -15.67 7.16 -14.57
N PRO A 6 -15.85 6.93 -15.88
CA PRO A 6 -15.35 5.73 -16.56
C PRO A 6 -13.82 5.60 -16.53
N ASN A 7 -13.11 6.72 -16.38
CA ASN A 7 -11.64 6.78 -16.34
C ASN A 7 -11.09 6.93 -14.91
N VAL A 8 -11.88 6.62 -13.88
CA VAL A 8 -11.42 6.63 -12.50
C VAL A 8 -11.74 5.31 -11.81
N LEU A 9 -10.70 4.67 -11.27
CA LEU A 9 -10.85 3.46 -10.46
C LEU A 9 -10.66 3.77 -8.98
N PHE A 10 -11.74 3.64 -8.19
CA PHE A 10 -11.66 3.69 -6.74
C PHE A 10 -11.30 2.32 -6.16
N LEU A 11 -10.21 2.29 -5.39
CA LEU A 11 -9.73 1.14 -4.64
C LEU A 11 -9.52 1.54 -3.17
N LYS A 12 -9.76 0.59 -2.27
CA LYS A 12 -9.44 0.75 -0.85
C LYS A 12 -8.23 -0.12 -0.53
N TYR A 13 -7.33 0.43 0.28
CA TYR A 13 -6.16 -0.30 0.75
C TYR A 13 -6.55 -1.60 1.49
N GLU A 14 -7.60 -1.53 2.29
CA GLU A 14 -8.14 -2.65 3.07
C GLU A 14 -8.65 -3.78 2.17
N GLU A 15 -9.29 -3.45 1.05
CA GLU A 15 -9.77 -4.42 0.05
C GLU A 15 -8.58 -5.11 -0.63
N MET A 16 -7.54 -4.34 -1.00
CA MET A 16 -6.31 -4.89 -1.58
C MET A 16 -5.57 -5.82 -0.61
N LYS A 17 -5.55 -5.48 0.69
CA LYS A 17 -4.96 -6.32 1.72
C LYS A 17 -5.78 -7.57 2.01
N LYS A 18 -7.11 -7.50 1.93
CA LYS A 18 -8.01 -8.62 2.17
C LYS A 18 -8.02 -9.61 1.01
N ASP A 19 -8.07 -9.10 -0.22
CA ASP A 19 -8.06 -9.91 -1.44
C ASP A 19 -7.26 -9.20 -2.55
N HIS A 20 -5.96 -9.51 -2.57
CA HIS A 20 -5.03 -8.97 -3.53
C HIS A 20 -5.36 -9.44 -4.96
N ARG A 21 -5.85 -10.67 -5.12
CA ARG A 21 -6.15 -11.26 -6.43
C ARG A 21 -7.30 -10.54 -7.11
N SER A 22 -8.42 -10.37 -6.40
CA SER A 22 -9.57 -9.65 -6.92
C SER A 22 -9.23 -8.20 -7.26
N SER A 23 -8.33 -7.58 -6.49
CA SER A 23 -7.85 -6.21 -6.77
C SER A 23 -7.02 -6.14 -8.05
N VAL A 24 -6.12 -7.10 -8.30
CA VAL A 24 -5.36 -7.19 -9.56
C VAL A 24 -6.29 -7.35 -10.76
N PHE A 25 -7.28 -8.25 -10.68
CA PHE A 25 -8.25 -8.41 -11.76
C PHE A 25 -9.10 -7.15 -11.99
N LYS A 26 -9.50 -6.46 -10.91
CA LYS A 26 -10.24 -5.20 -10.99
C LYS A 26 -9.43 -4.12 -11.72
N ILE A 27 -8.14 -4.01 -11.42
CA ILE A 27 -7.21 -3.08 -12.10
C ILE A 27 -7.03 -3.49 -13.56
N ALA A 28 -6.80 -4.77 -13.84
CA ALA A 28 -6.60 -5.26 -15.21
C ALA A 28 -7.82 -4.98 -16.10
N LYS A 29 -9.02 -5.29 -15.60
CA LYS A 29 -10.27 -4.98 -16.29
C LYS A 29 -10.45 -3.48 -16.54
N PHE A 30 -10.11 -2.64 -15.57
CA PHE A 30 -10.17 -1.19 -15.73
C PHE A 30 -9.20 -0.67 -16.79
N LEU A 31 -8.05 -1.31 -16.95
CA LEU A 31 -7.04 -0.97 -17.98
C LEU A 31 -7.25 -1.71 -19.31
N ASP A 32 -8.39 -2.39 -19.48
CA ASP A 32 -8.71 -3.21 -20.64
C ASP A 32 -7.62 -4.26 -20.97
N LYS A 33 -7.21 -4.99 -19.92
CA LYS A 33 -6.22 -6.08 -20.00
C LYS A 33 -6.82 -7.40 -19.54
N GLU A 34 -6.60 -8.43 -20.35
CA GLU A 34 -6.83 -9.82 -19.98
C GLU A 34 -5.55 -10.40 -19.36
N LEU A 35 -5.69 -11.06 -18.21
CA LEU A 35 -4.59 -11.71 -17.51
C LEU A 35 -4.90 -13.19 -17.32
N THR A 36 -3.90 -14.04 -17.50
CA THR A 36 -3.98 -15.46 -17.13
C THR A 36 -3.80 -15.63 -15.62
N GLU A 37 -4.27 -16.76 -15.09
CA GLU A 37 -4.07 -17.11 -13.67
C GLU A 37 -2.58 -17.14 -13.27
N GLU A 38 -1.70 -17.53 -14.20
CA GLU A 38 -0.25 -17.53 -13.98
C GLU A 38 0.29 -16.10 -13.87
N GLN A 39 -0.09 -15.20 -14.78
CA GLN A 39 0.31 -13.79 -14.73
C GLN A 39 -0.16 -13.12 -13.43
N VAL A 40 -1.39 -13.40 -13.01
CA VAL A 40 -1.94 -12.86 -11.76
C VAL A 40 -1.17 -13.37 -10.56
N THR A 41 -0.83 -14.65 -10.53
CA THR A 41 -0.03 -15.24 -9.45
C THR A 41 1.35 -14.60 -9.36
N GLN A 42 2.03 -14.42 -10.50
CA GLN A 42 3.33 -13.75 -10.58
C GLN A 42 3.25 -12.28 -10.13
N LEU A 43 2.21 -11.56 -10.54
CA LEU A 43 1.99 -10.16 -10.14
C LEU A 43 1.77 -10.02 -8.63
N ILE A 44 0.91 -10.86 -8.05
CA ILE A 44 0.63 -10.83 -6.60
C ILE A 44 1.89 -11.10 -5.79
N ASP A 45 2.68 -12.09 -6.22
CA ASP A 45 3.94 -12.44 -5.59
C ASP A 45 4.96 -11.28 -5.70
N HIS A 46 5.15 -10.72 -6.90
CA HIS A 46 6.03 -9.57 -7.13
C HIS A 46 5.62 -8.33 -6.33
N ALA A 47 4.32 -8.03 -6.28
CA ALA A 47 3.76 -6.91 -5.53
C ALA A 47 3.48 -7.25 -4.05
N SER A 48 3.96 -8.39 -3.55
CA SER A 48 3.83 -8.73 -2.13
C SER A 48 4.63 -7.76 -1.27
N PHE A 49 4.17 -7.56 -0.03
CA PHE A 49 4.79 -6.61 0.89
C PHE A 49 6.29 -6.84 1.08
N ASN A 50 6.72 -8.09 1.29
CA ASN A 50 8.12 -8.42 1.52
C ASN A 50 8.97 -8.13 0.26
N LYS A 51 8.50 -8.56 -0.92
CA LYS A 51 9.23 -8.31 -2.17
C LYS A 51 9.34 -6.83 -2.48
N MET A 52 8.27 -6.06 -2.29
CA MET A 52 8.33 -4.62 -2.49
C MET A 52 9.25 -3.95 -1.47
N ARG A 53 9.19 -4.35 -0.20
CA ARG A 53 10.04 -3.81 0.88
C ARG A 53 11.53 -4.01 0.59
N GLU A 54 11.89 -5.15 0.02
CA GLU A 54 13.27 -5.51 -0.30
C GLU A 54 13.72 -5.00 -1.67
N ASN A 55 12.80 -4.56 -2.54
CA ASN A 55 13.10 -4.13 -3.90
C ASN A 55 13.63 -2.68 -3.95
N PRO A 56 14.92 -2.45 -4.29
CA PRO A 56 15.53 -1.11 -4.31
C PRO A 56 14.89 -0.15 -5.32
N SER A 57 14.22 -0.67 -6.35
CA SER A 57 13.55 0.14 -7.37
C SER A 57 12.28 0.83 -6.85
N VAL A 58 11.73 0.39 -5.71
CA VAL A 58 10.47 0.94 -5.16
C VAL A 58 10.52 1.25 -3.67
N ASN A 59 11.49 0.73 -2.92
CA ASN A 59 11.58 0.94 -1.47
C ASN A 59 12.18 2.30 -1.06
N LEU A 60 12.60 3.12 -2.02
CA LEU A 60 13.20 4.46 -1.88
C LEU A 60 14.48 4.54 -1.04
N GLU A 61 15.04 3.41 -0.58
CA GLU A 61 16.27 3.41 0.22
C GLU A 61 17.44 4.05 -0.54
N PRO A 62 17.67 3.78 -1.85
CA PRO A 62 18.74 4.44 -2.59
C PRO A 62 18.61 5.97 -2.64
N ILE A 63 17.38 6.48 -2.71
CA ILE A 63 17.11 7.93 -2.78
C ILE A 63 17.37 8.56 -1.41
N LEU A 64 16.92 7.94 -0.32
CA LEU A 64 17.16 8.42 1.04
C LEU A 64 18.66 8.44 1.37
N GLU A 65 19.38 7.39 1.01
CA GLU A 65 20.83 7.30 1.16
C GLU A 65 21.56 8.35 0.33
N GLN A 66 21.10 8.64 -0.89
CA GLN A 66 21.67 9.70 -1.73
C GLN A 66 21.44 11.10 -1.14
N MET A 67 20.28 11.37 -0.54
CA MET A 67 19.94 12.69 0.01
C MET A 67 20.57 12.96 1.39
N HIS A 68 20.72 11.93 2.22
CA HIS A 68 21.09 12.07 3.63
C HIS A 68 22.45 11.45 3.98
N GLY A 69 23.09 10.78 3.02
CA GLY A 69 24.40 10.17 3.13
C GLY A 69 24.38 8.69 3.55
N PRO A 70 25.48 7.96 3.31
CA PRO A 70 25.56 6.51 3.55
C PRO A 70 25.23 6.07 4.98
N GLY A 71 24.36 5.07 5.09
CA GLY A 71 23.90 4.46 6.33
C GLY A 71 22.75 5.20 7.01
N HIS A 72 22.17 6.24 6.41
CA HIS A 72 21.07 7.01 7.02
C HIS A 72 19.83 6.14 7.28
N VAL A 73 19.44 5.31 6.31
CA VAL A 73 18.28 4.41 6.42
C VAL A 73 18.43 3.42 7.56
N VAL A 74 19.65 2.90 7.76
CA VAL A 74 19.96 1.93 8.82
C VAL A 74 20.01 2.63 10.18
N LYS A 75 20.72 3.76 10.28
CA LYS A 75 20.91 4.48 11.55
C LYS A 75 19.60 4.99 12.15
N GLU A 76 18.72 5.51 11.30
CA GLU A 76 17.46 6.09 11.73
C GLU A 76 16.29 5.09 11.71
N GLU A 77 16.56 3.83 11.34
CA GLU A 77 15.55 2.77 11.14
C GLU A 77 14.38 3.19 10.21
N ILE A 78 14.65 4.11 9.27
CA ILE A 78 13.62 4.67 8.38
C ILE A 78 13.36 3.70 7.23
N LYS A 79 12.13 3.20 7.11
CA LYS A 79 11.69 2.41 5.95
C LYS A 79 10.49 3.06 5.30
N PHE A 80 10.57 3.35 4.00
CA PHE A 80 9.42 3.85 3.22
C PHE A 80 8.29 2.81 3.20
N ILE A 81 8.65 1.56 2.90
CA ILE A 81 7.74 0.40 3.00
C ILE A 81 7.87 -0.20 4.40
N ARG A 82 7.05 0.29 5.34
CA ARG A 82 7.24 0.07 6.78
C ARG A 82 6.61 -1.22 7.34
N LYS A 83 5.27 -1.31 7.39
CA LYS A 83 4.53 -2.43 7.99
C LYS A 83 3.51 -3.11 7.07
N GLY A 84 2.93 -2.35 6.13
CA GLY A 84 1.97 -2.90 5.16
C GLY A 84 0.75 -3.60 5.78
N GLN A 85 0.23 -3.07 6.89
CA GLN A 85 -0.87 -3.68 7.65
C GLN A 85 -2.02 -2.71 7.89
N VAL A 86 -3.23 -3.26 7.97
CA VAL A 86 -4.45 -2.52 8.32
C VAL A 86 -4.58 -2.46 9.84
N GLY A 87 -4.99 -1.32 10.38
CA GLY A 87 -5.29 -1.18 11.80
C GLY A 87 -4.10 -0.86 12.71
N ASP A 88 -2.90 -0.57 12.16
CA ASP A 88 -1.73 -0.21 12.98
C ASP A 88 -1.96 1.04 13.84
N TRP A 89 -2.94 1.89 13.49
CA TRP A 89 -3.33 3.06 14.28
C TRP A 89 -3.62 2.73 15.75
N ARG A 90 -4.14 1.52 16.05
CA ARG A 90 -4.41 1.05 17.41
C ARG A 90 -3.16 0.96 18.28
N ASN A 91 -1.98 0.84 17.67
CA ASN A 91 -0.70 0.82 18.38
C ASN A 91 -0.15 2.23 18.66
N HIS A 92 -0.76 3.28 18.12
CA HIS A 92 -0.27 4.67 18.22
C HIS A 92 -1.29 5.61 18.85
N MET A 93 -2.58 5.31 18.74
CA MET A 93 -3.64 6.14 19.30
C MET A 93 -4.05 5.67 20.69
N SER A 94 -4.16 6.61 21.63
CA SER A 94 -4.86 6.40 22.90
C SER A 94 -6.37 6.31 22.67
N GLU A 95 -7.10 5.80 23.66
CA GLU A 95 -8.57 5.73 23.62
C GLU A 95 -9.21 7.09 23.39
N GLU A 96 -8.69 8.14 24.04
CA GLU A 96 -9.16 9.52 23.86
C GLU A 96 -8.97 10.00 22.42
N MET A 97 -7.80 9.74 21.81
CA MET A 97 -7.53 10.11 20.42
C MET A 97 -8.43 9.35 19.44
N SER A 98 -8.62 8.05 19.64
CA SER A 98 -9.53 7.23 18.82
C SER A 98 -10.95 7.77 18.88
N PHE A 99 -11.46 8.03 20.09
CA PHE A 99 -12.82 8.53 20.27
C PHE A 99 -13.07 9.89 19.60
N ARG A 100 -12.10 10.80 19.69
CA ARG A 100 -12.16 12.09 18.99
C ARG A 100 -12.16 11.91 17.47
N PHE A 101 -11.40 10.96 16.95
CA PHE A 101 -11.34 10.67 15.52
C PHE A 101 -12.62 10.00 15.00
N ASP A 102 -13.19 9.07 15.77
CA ASP A 102 -14.46 8.42 15.46
C ASP A 102 -15.58 9.46 15.35
N LYS A 103 -15.69 10.35 16.35
CA LYS A 103 -16.66 11.47 16.31
C LYS A 103 -16.51 12.34 15.06
N TRP A 104 -15.29 12.69 14.68
CA TRP A 104 -15.03 13.51 13.50
C TRP A 104 -15.37 12.80 12.18
N THR A 105 -15.26 11.47 12.13
CA THR A 105 -15.52 10.69 10.91
C THR A 105 -17.02 10.42 10.69
N ASP A 106 -17.82 10.46 11.77
CA ASP A 106 -19.28 10.26 11.73
C ASP A 106 -20.07 11.55 11.39
N GLU A 107 -19.41 12.72 11.40
CA GLU A 107 -19.96 14.03 11.00
C GLU A 107 -19.99 14.22 9.46
#